data_AF-A0A1X3S187-F1
#
_entry.id   AF-A0A1X3S187-F1
#
_cell.length_a   1.000
_cell.length_b   1.000
_cell.length_c   1.000
_cell.angle_alpha   90.00
_cell.angle_beta   90.00
_cell.angle_gamma   90.00
#
_symmetry.space_group_name_H-M   'P 1'
#
loop_
_entity.id
_entity.type
_entity.pdbx_description
1 polymer ?
#
loop_
_entity_poly.entity_id
_entity_poly.type
_entity_poly.pdbx_seq_one_letter_code
_entity_poly.pdbx_strand_id
1 'polypeptide(L)'
;MTMSTNLTTQTVQQNLQGVRQQISAAAERCGRLPEDVTLLAVSKTKPLSAIEAAIEAGQRAFGENYVQEGVDKILHFRAAKPDMPLEWHFIGPLQSNKSRLVAEHFDWCHTIDRLRIAQRLNDQRPDGLPPLNVLLQINISQEASKSGMMADALPALADSVAAMPRLRLRGLMAIPAPESDYQRQLAVFRQLSDLFQQLRSRYPESDTLSMGMTDDMPAAIAAGSTLVRIGTAIFGARDYSAA
;
A
#
# COMPACT_ATOMS: atom_id res chain seq x y z
N MET A 1 -29.09 -12.19 -16.30
CA MET A 1 -29.57 -11.23 -15.28
C MET A 1 -28.59 -11.28 -14.11
N THR A 2 -27.49 -10.55 -14.22
CA THR A 2 -26.48 -10.47 -13.14
C THR A 2 -26.94 -9.41 -12.15
N MET A 3 -27.33 -9.86 -10.97
CA MET A 3 -27.60 -9.00 -9.81
C MET A 3 -26.31 -8.23 -9.50
N SER A 4 -26.24 -6.95 -9.89
CA SER A 4 -25.21 -6.05 -9.36
C SER A 4 -25.54 -5.85 -7.88
N THR A 5 -24.85 -6.57 -7.01
CA THR A 5 -24.99 -6.39 -5.56
C THR A 5 -24.39 -5.03 -5.21
N ASN A 6 -25.23 -4.01 -5.12
CA ASN A 6 -24.89 -2.76 -4.45
C ASN A 6 -24.39 -3.11 -3.05
N LEU A 7 -23.09 -2.92 -2.78
CA LEU A 7 -22.57 -3.07 -1.43
C LEU A 7 -23.22 -2.01 -0.56
N THR A 8 -23.94 -2.45 0.47
CA THR A 8 -24.49 -1.56 1.48
C THR A 8 -23.41 -1.19 2.49
N THR A 9 -23.60 -0.08 3.20
CA THR A 9 -22.74 0.34 4.34
C THR A 9 -22.50 -0.81 5.32
N GLN A 10 -23.57 -1.59 5.60
CA GLN A 10 -23.52 -2.73 6.52
C GLN A 10 -22.58 -3.84 6.01
N THR A 11 -22.51 -4.06 4.69
CA THR A 11 -21.61 -5.06 4.09
C THR A 11 -20.14 -4.64 4.21
N VAL A 12 -19.79 -3.37 3.97
CA VAL A 12 -18.40 -2.90 4.07
C VAL A 12 -17.88 -3.01 5.51
N GLN A 13 -18.71 -2.65 6.49
CA GLN A 13 -18.35 -2.76 7.90
C GLN A 13 -18.09 -4.22 8.33
N GLN A 14 -19.00 -5.13 7.96
CA GLN A 14 -18.85 -6.57 8.27
C GLN A 14 -17.59 -7.14 7.61
N ASN A 15 -17.35 -6.79 6.35
CA ASN A 15 -16.17 -7.22 5.61
C ASN A 15 -14.87 -6.72 6.25
N LEU A 16 -14.81 -5.46 6.67
CA LEU A 16 -13.66 -4.90 7.39
C LEU A 16 -13.38 -5.64 8.69
N GLN A 17 -14.42 -5.93 9.47
CA GLN A 17 -14.29 -6.70 10.70
C GLN A 17 -13.75 -8.12 10.42
N GLY A 18 -14.28 -8.79 9.40
CA GLY A 18 -13.80 -10.11 8.98
C GLY A 18 -12.34 -10.11 8.56
N VAL A 19 -11.90 -9.12 7.76
CA VAL A 19 -10.50 -8.97 7.35
C VAL A 19 -9.59 -8.70 8.55
N ARG A 20 -10.00 -7.83 9.48
CA ARG A 20 -9.23 -7.58 10.73
C ARG A 20 -9.07 -8.83 11.58
N GLN A 21 -10.12 -9.65 11.69
CA GLN A 21 -10.05 -10.94 12.38
C GLN A 21 -9.10 -11.92 11.68
N GLN A 22 -9.11 -11.98 10.34
CA GLN A 22 -8.19 -12.81 9.58
C GLN A 22 -6.73 -12.37 9.77
N ILE A 23 -6.47 -11.07 9.83
CA ILE A 23 -5.14 -10.52 10.13
C ILE A 23 -4.70 -10.93 11.54
N SER A 24 -5.55 -10.72 12.56
CA SER A 24 -5.26 -11.12 13.95
C SER A 24 -4.91 -12.60 14.04
N ALA A 25 -5.76 -13.46 13.47
CA ALA A 25 -5.56 -14.89 13.50
C ALA A 25 -4.29 -15.33 12.71
N ALA A 26 -3.93 -14.63 11.63
CA ALA A 26 -2.71 -14.91 10.89
C ALA A 26 -1.45 -14.49 11.67
N ALA A 27 -1.47 -13.33 12.33
CA ALA A 27 -0.38 -12.85 13.17
C ALA A 27 -0.16 -13.77 14.39
N GLU A 28 -1.24 -14.11 15.10
CA GLU A 28 -1.18 -14.99 16.28
C GLU A 28 -0.62 -16.38 15.92
N ARG A 29 -1.02 -16.95 14.77
CA ARG A 29 -0.52 -18.26 14.29
C ARG A 29 0.98 -18.29 14.05
N CYS A 30 1.61 -17.15 13.76
CA CYS A 30 3.07 -17.06 13.59
C CYS A 30 3.77 -16.40 14.78
N GLY A 31 3.10 -16.27 15.93
CA GLY A 31 3.67 -15.73 17.16
C GLY A 31 3.93 -14.22 17.12
N ARG A 32 3.19 -13.49 16.28
CA ARG A 32 3.26 -12.03 16.17
C ARG A 32 2.05 -11.37 16.80
N LEU A 33 2.20 -10.09 17.12
CA LEU A 33 1.10 -9.28 17.62
C LEU A 33 0.25 -8.75 16.45
N PRO A 34 -1.09 -8.78 16.53
CA PRO A 34 -1.95 -8.23 15.48
C PRO A 34 -1.64 -6.78 15.12
N GLU A 35 -1.25 -5.96 16.09
CA GLU A 35 -0.87 -4.55 15.91
C GLU A 35 0.39 -4.35 15.05
N ASP A 36 1.22 -5.40 14.87
CA ASP A 36 2.38 -5.33 13.97
C ASP A 36 1.99 -5.35 12.48
N VAL A 37 0.69 -5.56 12.16
CA VAL A 37 0.19 -5.68 10.80
C VAL A 37 -0.89 -4.63 10.53
N THR A 38 -0.51 -3.59 9.78
CA THR A 38 -1.43 -2.55 9.33
C THR A 38 -2.29 -3.05 8.17
N LEU A 39 -3.60 -2.81 8.26
CA LEU A 39 -4.53 -2.99 7.14
C LEU A 39 -4.62 -1.72 6.29
N LEU A 40 -4.16 -1.80 5.04
CA LEU A 40 -4.40 -0.78 4.03
C LEU A 40 -5.62 -1.16 3.18
N ALA A 41 -6.71 -0.39 3.29
CA ALA A 41 -7.92 -0.60 2.50
C ALA A 41 -7.75 -0.04 1.08
N VAL A 42 -7.71 -0.90 0.07
CA VAL A 42 -7.50 -0.51 -1.34
C VAL A 42 -8.83 -0.13 -1.97
N SER A 43 -9.05 1.18 -2.12
CA SER A 43 -10.34 1.79 -2.51
C SER A 43 -10.42 2.20 -3.99
N LYS A 44 -9.43 1.87 -4.81
CA LYS A 44 -9.47 2.14 -6.26
C LYS A 44 -10.76 1.60 -6.90
N THR A 45 -11.30 2.37 -7.84
CA THR A 45 -12.56 2.14 -8.54
C THR A 45 -13.79 2.03 -7.65
N LYS A 46 -13.73 2.44 -6.37
CA LYS A 46 -14.86 2.41 -5.44
C LYS A 46 -15.46 3.81 -5.25
N PRO A 47 -16.80 3.91 -5.16
CA PRO A 47 -17.47 5.19 -4.95
C PRO A 47 -17.16 5.75 -3.56
N LEU A 48 -17.33 7.07 -3.41
CA LEU A 48 -17.12 7.78 -2.14
C LEU A 48 -17.92 7.17 -0.98
N SER A 49 -19.16 6.75 -1.24
CA SER A 49 -20.03 6.12 -0.22
C SER A 49 -19.45 4.83 0.38
N ALA A 50 -18.71 4.05 -0.41
CA ALA A 50 -18.05 2.84 0.10
C ALA A 50 -16.88 3.20 1.02
N ILE A 51 -16.16 4.28 0.71
CA ILE A 51 -15.07 4.80 1.54
C ILE A 51 -15.65 5.41 2.82
N GLU A 52 -16.77 6.13 2.75
CA GLU A 52 -17.50 6.63 3.92
C GLU A 52 -17.89 5.51 4.87
N ALA A 53 -18.47 4.42 4.35
CA ALA A 53 -18.79 3.24 5.16
C ALA A 53 -17.56 2.64 5.84
N ALA A 54 -16.41 2.61 5.16
CA ALA A 54 -15.16 2.15 5.75
C ALA A 54 -14.63 3.09 6.84
N ILE A 55 -14.75 4.40 6.63
CA ILE A 55 -14.38 5.43 7.61
C ILE A 55 -15.25 5.30 8.87
N GLU A 56 -16.57 5.13 8.72
CA GLU A 56 -17.52 4.91 9.82
C GLU A 56 -17.19 3.62 10.60
N ALA A 57 -16.71 2.58 9.91
CA ALA A 57 -16.19 1.35 10.50
C ALA A 57 -14.77 1.48 11.11
N GLY A 58 -14.25 2.71 11.23
CA GLY A 58 -12.97 3.02 11.87
C GLY A 58 -11.74 2.86 10.99
N GLN A 59 -11.88 2.61 9.67
CA GLN A 59 -10.73 2.59 8.77
C GLN A 59 -10.18 4.00 8.56
N ARG A 60 -8.85 4.15 8.56
CA ARG A 60 -8.17 5.44 8.40
C ARG A 60 -7.14 5.48 7.27
N ALA A 61 -6.54 4.35 6.93
CA ALA A 61 -5.57 4.23 5.85
C ALA A 61 -6.20 3.67 4.57
N PHE A 62 -6.00 4.38 3.45
CA PHE A 62 -6.58 4.05 2.14
C PHE A 62 -5.51 4.02 1.04
N GLY A 63 -5.61 3.02 0.16
CA GLY A 63 -4.69 2.80 -0.95
C GLY A 63 -5.35 3.08 -2.31
N GLU A 64 -4.71 3.91 -3.12
CA GLU A 64 -5.17 4.28 -4.46
C GLU A 64 -4.12 3.97 -5.54
N ASN A 65 -4.60 3.53 -6.71
CA ASN A 65 -3.73 3.18 -7.84
C ASN A 65 -3.70 4.26 -8.93
N TYR A 66 -4.73 5.09 -9.02
CA TYR A 66 -4.89 6.08 -10.09
C TYR A 66 -4.79 7.47 -9.49
N VAL A 67 -3.83 8.26 -9.99
CA VAL A 67 -3.48 9.55 -9.37
C VAL A 67 -4.67 10.50 -9.29
N GLN A 68 -5.42 10.69 -10.39
CA GLN A 68 -6.52 11.65 -10.41
C GLN A 68 -7.66 11.20 -9.48
N GLU A 69 -8.08 9.93 -9.59
CA GLU A 69 -9.11 9.36 -8.73
C GLU A 69 -8.74 9.51 -7.24
N GLY A 70 -7.49 9.22 -6.88
CA GLY A 70 -7.02 9.36 -5.50
C GLY A 70 -7.01 10.82 -5.02
N VAL A 71 -6.55 11.76 -5.85
CA VAL A 71 -6.58 13.20 -5.51
C VAL A 71 -8.01 13.68 -5.30
N ASP A 72 -8.94 13.30 -6.19
CA ASP A 72 -10.34 13.70 -6.09
C ASP A 72 -10.96 13.21 -4.77
N LYS A 73 -10.66 11.96 -4.37
CA LYS A 73 -11.07 11.40 -3.07
C LYS A 73 -10.43 12.12 -1.89
N ILE A 74 -9.12 12.39 -1.94
CA ILE A 74 -8.39 13.10 -0.89
C ILE A 74 -9.02 14.48 -0.65
N LEU A 75 -9.25 15.24 -1.72
CA LEU A 75 -9.84 16.57 -1.64
C LEU A 75 -11.28 16.52 -1.11
N HIS A 76 -12.08 15.57 -1.58
CA HIS A 76 -13.43 15.36 -1.08
C HIS A 76 -13.45 15.11 0.44
N PHE A 77 -12.64 14.16 0.94
CA PHE A 77 -12.66 13.81 2.36
C PHE A 77 -12.01 14.85 3.26
N ARG A 78 -10.97 15.56 2.79
CA ARG A 78 -10.42 16.70 3.54
C ARG A 78 -11.43 17.82 3.71
N ALA A 79 -12.25 18.10 2.68
CA ALA A 79 -13.30 19.11 2.76
C ALA A 79 -14.50 18.65 3.60
N ALA A 80 -14.92 17.39 3.44
CA ALA A 80 -16.11 16.87 4.12
C ALA A 80 -15.85 16.52 5.60
N LYS A 81 -14.62 16.19 5.97
CA LYS A 81 -14.26 15.64 7.29
C LYS A 81 -12.91 16.20 7.80
N PRO A 82 -12.78 17.54 7.97
CA PRO A 82 -11.50 18.20 8.29
C PRO A 82 -10.89 17.76 9.63
N ASP A 83 -11.71 17.40 10.61
CA ASP A 83 -11.26 16.99 11.96
C ASP A 83 -10.91 15.50 12.07
N MET A 84 -10.98 14.76 10.96
CA MET A 84 -10.67 13.33 10.92
C MET A 84 -9.59 13.07 9.86
N PRO A 85 -8.31 13.23 10.21
CA PRO A 85 -7.23 12.98 9.28
C PRO A 85 -7.25 11.52 8.83
N LEU A 86 -7.20 11.33 7.51
CA LEU A 86 -7.07 10.03 6.85
C LEU A 86 -5.67 9.93 6.26
N GLU A 87 -5.14 8.72 6.20
CA GLU A 87 -3.84 8.43 5.59
C GLU A 87 -4.03 7.88 4.18
N TRP A 88 -3.39 8.50 3.20
CA TRP A 88 -3.52 8.14 1.79
C TRP A 88 -2.22 7.62 1.20
N HIS A 89 -2.29 6.43 0.63
CA HIS A 89 -1.16 5.72 0.04
C HIS A 89 -1.32 5.59 -1.46
N PHE A 90 -0.36 6.11 -2.21
CA PHE A 90 -0.25 5.82 -3.62
C PHE A 90 0.47 4.48 -3.83
N ILE A 91 -0.24 3.50 -4.39
CA ILE A 91 0.24 2.12 -4.57
C ILE A 91 0.18 1.68 -6.05
N GLY A 92 -0.04 2.61 -6.97
CA GLY A 92 -0.04 2.37 -8.42
C GLY A 92 1.29 2.73 -9.10
N PRO A 93 1.49 2.34 -10.36
CA PRO A 93 2.66 2.75 -11.12
C PRO A 93 2.69 4.27 -11.31
N LEU A 94 3.79 4.93 -10.96
CA LEU A 94 3.91 6.38 -11.05
C LEU A 94 4.57 6.83 -12.35
N GLN A 95 3.80 7.57 -13.15
CA GLN A 95 4.29 8.27 -14.34
C GLN A 95 4.88 9.63 -13.94
N SER A 96 6.01 10.01 -14.56
CA SER A 96 6.73 11.24 -14.21
C SER A 96 5.87 12.50 -14.33
N ASN A 97 4.98 12.59 -15.32
CA ASN A 97 4.08 13.74 -15.51
C ASN A 97 3.01 13.88 -14.42
N LYS A 98 2.75 12.83 -13.63
CA LYS A 98 1.76 12.81 -12.55
C LYS A 98 2.39 12.87 -11.14
N SER A 99 3.72 12.90 -11.04
CA SER A 99 4.42 12.88 -9.74
C SER A 99 4.06 14.07 -8.84
N ARG A 100 3.76 15.25 -9.41
CA ARG A 100 3.46 16.46 -8.63
C ARG A 100 2.20 16.27 -7.79
N LEU A 101 1.15 15.73 -8.39
CA LEU A 101 -0.11 15.43 -7.72
C LEU A 101 0.09 14.43 -6.57
N VAL A 102 0.94 13.43 -6.75
CA VAL A 102 1.28 12.49 -5.66
C VAL A 102 2.02 13.23 -4.53
N ALA A 103 3.01 14.05 -4.87
CA ALA A 103 3.80 14.81 -3.89
C ALA A 103 2.96 15.82 -3.10
N GLU A 104 1.95 16.45 -3.69
CA GLU A 104 1.14 17.48 -3.04
C GLU A 104 -0.01 16.92 -2.20
N HIS A 105 -0.50 15.71 -2.51
CA HIS A 105 -1.74 15.21 -1.92
C HIS A 105 -1.59 13.97 -1.05
N PHE A 106 -0.69 13.04 -1.36
CA PHE A 106 -0.58 11.76 -0.64
C PHE A 106 0.35 11.83 0.57
N ASP A 107 0.16 10.91 1.51
CA ASP A 107 1.00 10.75 2.71
C ASP A 107 2.08 9.68 2.50
N TRP A 108 1.79 8.72 1.62
CA TRP A 108 2.68 7.61 1.27
C TRP A 108 2.76 7.36 -0.24
N CYS A 109 3.93 6.90 -0.72
CA CYS A 109 4.11 6.35 -2.07
C CYS A 109 4.91 5.04 -2.02
N HIS A 110 4.30 3.93 -2.42
CA HIS A 110 4.89 2.60 -2.24
C HIS A 110 5.67 2.12 -3.47
N THR A 111 5.66 2.88 -4.57
CA THR A 111 6.02 2.42 -5.91
C THR A 111 7.30 3.07 -6.45
N ILE A 112 8.22 3.44 -5.57
CA ILE A 112 9.51 4.02 -5.98
C ILE A 112 10.41 2.90 -6.48
N ASP A 113 10.70 2.89 -7.79
CA ASP A 113 11.55 1.88 -8.43
C ASP A 113 12.78 2.49 -9.14
N ARG A 114 12.89 3.82 -9.19
CA ARG A 114 13.94 4.53 -9.91
C ARG A 114 14.20 5.93 -9.36
N LEU A 115 15.45 6.35 -9.42
CA LEU A 115 15.93 7.63 -8.90
C LEU A 115 15.14 8.83 -9.44
N ARG A 116 14.83 8.84 -10.74
CA ARG A 116 14.11 9.93 -11.39
C ARG A 116 12.75 10.23 -10.76
N ILE A 117 12.01 9.20 -10.30
CA ILE A 117 10.71 9.41 -9.65
C ILE A 117 10.88 9.93 -8.24
N ALA A 118 11.83 9.37 -7.48
CA ALA A 118 12.14 9.85 -6.13
C ALA A 118 12.53 11.33 -6.14
N GLN A 119 13.47 11.72 -7.01
CA GLN A 119 13.89 13.12 -7.12
C GLN A 119 12.72 14.05 -7.42
N ARG A 120 11.85 13.67 -8.36
CA ARG A 120 10.68 14.48 -8.71
C ARG A 120 9.71 14.65 -7.53
N LEU A 121 9.46 13.58 -6.78
CA LEU A 121 8.60 13.65 -5.60
C LEU A 121 9.22 14.55 -4.53
N ASN A 122 10.52 14.42 -4.27
CA ASN A 122 11.24 15.31 -3.36
C ASN A 122 11.09 16.77 -3.78
N ASP A 123 11.42 17.10 -5.04
CA ASP A 123 11.43 18.48 -5.53
C ASP A 123 10.02 19.11 -5.55
N GLN A 124 8.98 18.29 -5.66
CA GLN A 124 7.59 18.72 -5.80
C GLN A 124 6.81 18.69 -4.48
N ARG A 125 7.31 18.03 -3.43
CA ARG A 125 6.66 18.01 -2.12
C ARG A 125 6.71 19.42 -1.51
N PRO A 126 5.58 20.06 -1.16
CA PRO A 126 5.60 21.39 -0.55
C PRO A 126 6.27 21.42 0.84
N ASP A 127 6.94 22.52 1.18
CA ASP A 127 7.61 22.69 2.49
C ASP A 127 6.66 22.67 3.69
N GLY A 128 5.38 23.01 3.49
CA GLY A 128 4.36 22.98 4.54
C GLY A 128 3.83 21.59 4.87
N LEU A 129 4.25 20.55 4.15
CA LEU A 129 3.81 19.17 4.39
C LEU A 129 4.91 18.35 5.06
N PRO A 130 4.56 17.34 5.88
CA PRO A 130 5.52 16.34 6.34
C PRO A 130 6.23 15.67 5.15
N PRO A 131 7.48 15.19 5.31
CA PRO A 131 8.13 14.39 4.29
C PRO A 131 7.23 13.24 3.82
N LEU A 132 7.20 13.01 2.50
CA LEU A 132 6.42 11.92 1.92
C LEU A 132 7.03 10.59 2.36
N ASN A 133 6.25 9.73 3.02
CA ASN A 133 6.72 8.39 3.35
C ASN A 133 6.84 7.56 2.06
N VAL A 134 7.97 6.91 1.85
CA VAL A 134 8.22 6.13 0.62
C VAL A 134 8.69 4.73 0.91
N LEU A 135 8.22 3.79 0.08
CA LEU A 135 8.74 2.43 0.01
C LEU A 135 9.40 2.21 -1.35
N LEU A 136 10.46 1.40 -1.36
CA LEU A 136 11.11 0.97 -2.58
C LEU A 136 10.44 -0.30 -3.09
N GLN A 137 10.00 -0.28 -4.35
CA GLN A 137 9.32 -1.41 -4.95
C GLN A 137 10.34 -2.38 -5.56
N ILE A 138 10.36 -3.61 -5.06
CA ILE A 138 11.20 -4.69 -5.57
C ILE A 138 10.39 -5.57 -6.52
N ASN A 139 10.94 -5.84 -7.70
CA ASN A 139 10.45 -6.89 -8.59
C ASN A 139 11.07 -8.23 -8.15
N ILE A 140 10.45 -8.84 -7.14
CA ILE A 140 10.93 -10.08 -6.51
C ILE A 140 10.78 -11.31 -7.41
N SER A 141 9.89 -11.26 -8.41
CA SER A 141 9.69 -12.36 -9.36
C SER A 141 10.71 -12.38 -10.50
N GLN A 142 11.58 -11.36 -10.63
CA GLN A 142 12.60 -11.24 -11.68
C GLN A 142 12.04 -11.34 -13.12
N GLU A 143 10.78 -10.98 -13.33
CA GLU A 143 10.15 -10.96 -14.64
C GLU A 143 10.23 -9.56 -15.24
N ALA A 144 10.74 -9.43 -16.47
CA ALA A 144 10.91 -8.13 -17.14
C ALA A 144 9.60 -7.34 -17.33
N SER A 145 8.44 -8.03 -17.31
CA SER A 145 7.12 -7.43 -17.44
C SER A 145 6.59 -6.78 -16.16
N LYS A 146 7.23 -7.02 -15.01
CA LYS A 146 6.75 -6.53 -13.70
C LYS A 146 7.45 -5.25 -13.27
N SER A 147 6.69 -4.38 -12.62
CA SER A 147 7.19 -3.13 -12.03
C SER A 147 8.05 -3.40 -10.80
N GLY A 148 8.95 -2.46 -10.50
CA GLY A 148 9.90 -2.59 -9.42
C GLY A 148 11.33 -2.78 -9.91
N MET A 149 12.27 -2.45 -9.04
CA MET A 149 13.69 -2.61 -9.29
C MET A 149 14.18 -4.03 -8.96
N MET A 150 15.30 -4.41 -9.56
CA MET A 150 16.03 -5.61 -9.14
C MET A 150 16.70 -5.37 -7.78
N ALA A 151 16.93 -6.46 -7.03
CA ALA A 151 17.47 -6.38 -5.68
C ALA A 151 18.91 -5.82 -5.62
N ASP A 152 19.70 -6.00 -6.68
CA ASP A 152 21.06 -5.49 -6.80
C ASP A 152 21.14 -3.95 -6.87
N ALA A 153 20.11 -3.30 -7.39
CA ALA A 153 20.01 -1.85 -7.47
C ALA A 153 19.51 -1.20 -6.16
N LEU A 154 18.99 -1.99 -5.21
CA LEU A 154 18.41 -1.49 -3.95
C LEU A 154 19.38 -0.61 -3.15
N PRO A 155 20.65 -0.98 -2.90
CA PRO A 155 21.54 -0.16 -2.07
C PRO A 155 21.73 1.26 -2.62
N ALA A 156 21.97 1.40 -3.93
CA ALA A 156 22.22 2.69 -4.56
C ALA A 156 20.99 3.61 -4.55
N LEU A 157 19.79 3.05 -4.77
CA LEU A 157 18.57 3.84 -4.70
C LEU A 157 18.22 4.21 -3.25
N ALA A 158 18.39 3.30 -2.29
CA ALA A 158 18.16 3.58 -0.87
C ALA A 158 19.05 4.73 -0.38
N ASP A 159 20.35 4.71 -0.70
CA ASP A 159 21.29 5.80 -0.39
C ASP A 159 20.83 7.14 -0.96
N SER A 160 20.37 7.14 -2.22
CA SER A 160 19.89 8.36 -2.86
C SER A 160 18.60 8.89 -2.21
N VAL A 161 17.64 8.01 -1.91
CA VAL A 161 16.34 8.38 -1.33
C VAL A 161 16.48 8.84 0.11
N ALA A 162 17.35 8.21 0.91
CA ALA A 162 17.60 8.59 2.29
C ALA A 162 18.23 9.99 2.43
N ALA A 163 18.93 10.47 1.39
CA ALA A 163 19.48 11.83 1.35
C ALA A 163 18.46 12.92 0.94
N MET A 164 17.23 12.55 0.55
CA MET A 164 16.21 13.49 0.08
C MET A 164 15.39 14.05 1.25
N PRO A 165 15.50 15.36 1.58
CA PRO A 165 14.93 15.91 2.82
C PRO A 165 13.40 15.92 2.87
N ARG A 166 12.73 15.85 1.71
CA ARG A 166 11.27 15.86 1.62
C ARG A 166 10.68 14.46 1.43
N LEU A 167 11.50 13.43 1.48
CA LEU A 167 11.07 12.03 1.51
C LEU A 167 11.51 11.39 2.83
N ARG A 168 10.77 10.38 3.27
CA ARG A 168 11.17 9.51 4.38
C ARG A 168 11.17 8.08 3.90
N LEU A 169 12.36 7.47 3.82
CA LEU A 169 12.49 6.06 3.46
C LEU A 169 11.95 5.18 4.60
N ARG A 170 10.86 4.46 4.36
CA ARG A 170 10.16 3.66 5.37
C ARG A 170 10.22 2.16 5.13
N GLY A 171 10.76 1.70 4.00
CA GLY A 171 11.01 0.28 3.78
C GLY A 171 10.76 -0.18 2.35
N LEU A 172 10.17 -1.37 2.21
CA LEU A 172 10.05 -2.08 0.94
C LEU A 172 8.60 -2.43 0.61
N MET A 173 8.35 -2.60 -0.68
CA MET A 173 7.10 -3.12 -1.22
C MET A 173 7.37 -4.14 -2.33
N ALA A 174 6.55 -5.18 -2.43
CA ALA A 174 6.49 -6.01 -3.63
C ALA A 174 5.07 -6.46 -3.97
N ILE A 175 4.89 -6.80 -5.24
CA ILE A 175 3.72 -7.48 -5.79
C ILE A 175 4.25 -8.71 -6.53
N PRO A 176 4.28 -9.89 -5.88
CA PRO A 176 4.71 -11.13 -6.52
C PRO A 176 3.83 -11.55 -7.69
N ALA A 177 4.30 -12.55 -8.44
CA ALA A 177 3.45 -13.32 -9.34
C ALA A 177 2.25 -13.90 -8.58
N PRO A 178 1.08 -14.03 -9.22
CA PRO A 178 0.02 -14.89 -8.70
C PRO A 178 0.56 -16.29 -8.44
N GLU A 179 0.33 -16.79 -7.23
CA GLU A 179 0.74 -18.13 -6.79
C GLU A 179 -0.32 -18.60 -5.79
N SER A 180 -0.70 -19.87 -5.85
CA SER A 180 -1.73 -20.47 -4.99
C SER A 180 -1.16 -21.44 -3.97
N ASP A 181 0.05 -21.95 -4.18
CA ASP A 181 0.74 -22.78 -3.18
C ASP A 181 1.30 -21.91 -2.05
N TYR A 182 0.85 -22.18 -0.82
CA TYR A 182 1.26 -21.43 0.36
C TYR A 182 2.78 -21.44 0.59
N GLN A 183 3.45 -22.57 0.38
CA GLN A 183 4.90 -22.66 0.62
C GLN A 183 5.68 -21.83 -0.38
N ARG A 184 5.24 -21.79 -1.64
CA ARG A 184 5.83 -20.92 -2.67
C ARG A 184 5.56 -19.44 -2.41
N GLN A 185 4.34 -19.06 -2.01
CA GLN A 185 4.04 -17.69 -1.57
C GLN A 185 4.99 -17.28 -0.43
N LEU A 186 5.10 -18.12 0.60
CA LEU A 186 5.93 -17.87 1.77
C LEU A 186 7.42 -17.74 1.40
N ALA A 187 7.93 -18.60 0.52
CA ALA A 187 9.31 -18.55 0.06
C ALA A 187 9.63 -17.21 -0.63
N VAL A 188 8.75 -16.72 -1.49
CA VAL A 188 8.94 -15.42 -2.18
C VAL A 188 8.88 -14.26 -1.19
N PHE A 189 7.94 -14.27 -0.23
CA PHE A 189 7.86 -13.20 0.77
C PHE A 189 9.04 -13.20 1.75
N ARG A 190 9.62 -14.37 2.07
CA ARG A 190 10.84 -14.45 2.89
C ARG A 190 12.03 -13.78 2.21
N GLN A 191 12.19 -13.94 0.89
CA GLN A 191 13.24 -13.23 0.15
C GLN A 191 13.11 -11.70 0.29
N LEU A 192 11.89 -11.17 0.21
CA LEU A 192 11.67 -9.74 0.43
C LEU A 192 11.94 -9.32 1.87
N SER A 193 11.63 -10.19 2.83
CA SER A 193 11.88 -9.95 4.26
C SER A 193 13.37 -9.89 4.57
N ASP A 194 14.16 -10.76 3.94
CA ASP A 194 15.63 -10.73 4.07
C ASP A 194 16.20 -9.41 3.51
N LEU A 195 15.71 -8.95 2.36
CA LEU A 195 16.08 -7.64 1.80
C LEU A 195 15.66 -6.49 2.74
N PHE A 196 14.50 -6.60 3.37
CA PHE A 196 14.01 -5.60 4.33
C PHE A 196 14.90 -5.54 5.58
N GLN A 197 15.35 -6.67 6.12
CA GLN A 197 16.30 -6.69 7.24
C GLN A 197 17.65 -6.08 6.86
N GLN A 198 18.15 -6.38 5.65
CA GLN A 198 19.37 -5.75 5.14
C GLN A 198 19.21 -4.23 5.02
N LEU A 199 18.08 -3.75 4.48
CA LEU A 199 17.79 -2.32 4.41
C LEU A 199 17.76 -1.69 5.81
N ARG A 200 17.05 -2.30 6.75
CA ARG A 200 16.88 -1.80 8.12
C ARG A 200 18.20 -1.73 8.89
N SER A 201 19.16 -2.61 8.59
CA SER A 201 20.50 -2.55 9.19
C SER A 201 21.25 -1.24 8.89
N ARG A 202 20.99 -0.63 7.74
CA ARG A 202 21.56 0.66 7.31
C ARG A 202 20.61 1.83 7.57
N TYR A 203 19.30 1.57 7.54
CA TYR A 203 18.23 2.56 7.72
C TYR A 203 17.24 2.13 8.81
N PRO A 204 17.58 2.31 10.10
CA PRO A 204 16.77 1.78 11.21
C PRO A 204 15.33 2.31 11.28
N GLU A 205 15.04 3.45 10.66
CA GLU A 205 13.69 4.01 10.53
C GLU A 205 12.80 3.28 9.50
N SER A 206 13.36 2.36 8.71
CA SER A 206 12.59 1.50 7.81
C SER A 206 11.83 0.45 8.62
N ASP A 207 10.53 0.68 8.79
CA ASP A 207 9.61 -0.10 9.63
C ASP A 207 8.45 -0.73 8.84
N THR A 208 8.38 -0.48 7.53
CA THR A 208 7.24 -0.84 6.70
C THR A 208 7.64 -1.83 5.61
N LEU A 209 7.08 -3.04 5.69
CA LEU A 209 7.18 -4.09 4.69
C LEU A 209 5.79 -4.34 4.09
N SER A 210 5.52 -3.67 2.98
CA SER A 210 4.22 -3.70 2.29
C SER A 210 4.15 -4.89 1.35
N MET A 211 3.54 -5.99 1.80
CA MET A 211 3.31 -7.19 0.99
C MET A 211 2.11 -7.99 1.50
N GLY A 212 1.47 -8.76 0.63
CA GLY A 212 0.24 -9.47 0.92
C GLY A 212 -1.02 -8.71 0.49
N MET A 213 -1.93 -9.46 -0.11
CA MET A 213 -3.25 -9.12 -0.62
C MET A 213 -4.22 -10.24 -0.18
N THR A 214 -5.47 -10.21 -0.65
CA THR A 214 -6.52 -11.14 -0.20
C THR A 214 -6.09 -12.62 -0.22
N ASP A 215 -5.44 -13.08 -1.29
CA ASP A 215 -5.21 -14.51 -1.53
C ASP A 215 -3.89 -15.05 -0.95
N ASP A 216 -2.99 -14.16 -0.52
CA ASP A 216 -1.65 -14.50 -0.06
C ASP A 216 -1.28 -13.83 1.29
N MET A 217 -2.22 -13.09 1.89
CA MET A 217 -2.07 -12.41 3.19
C MET A 217 -1.55 -13.33 4.31
N PRO A 218 -2.03 -14.58 4.51
CA PRO A 218 -1.50 -15.44 5.56
C PRO A 218 -0.01 -15.75 5.37
N ALA A 219 0.44 -16.00 4.15
CA ALA A 219 1.86 -16.24 3.85
C ALA A 219 2.69 -14.96 4.04
N ALA A 220 2.17 -13.80 3.61
CA ALA A 220 2.84 -12.51 3.79
C ALA A 220 3.03 -12.16 5.27
N ILE A 221 2.00 -12.35 6.11
CA ILE A 221 2.09 -12.09 7.55
C ILE A 221 3.09 -13.04 8.22
N ALA A 222 3.07 -14.32 7.84
CA ALA A 222 4.03 -15.32 8.34
C ALA A 222 5.48 -15.04 7.92
N ALA A 223 5.70 -14.38 6.79
CA ALA A 223 7.01 -13.93 6.35
C ALA A 223 7.48 -12.62 7.03
N GLY A 224 6.60 -11.87 7.69
CA GLY A 224 6.96 -10.64 8.38
C GLY A 224 6.38 -9.35 7.79
N SER A 225 5.34 -9.43 6.94
CA SER A 225 4.64 -8.24 6.44
C SER A 225 4.18 -7.36 7.61
N THR A 226 4.36 -6.04 7.49
CA THR A 226 3.83 -5.06 8.43
C THR A 226 2.66 -4.26 7.85
N LEU A 227 2.38 -4.45 6.55
CA LEU A 227 1.26 -3.82 5.88
C LEU A 227 0.70 -4.72 4.78
N VAL A 228 -0.58 -5.09 4.90
CA VAL A 228 -1.32 -5.88 3.91
C VAL A 228 -2.33 -5.01 3.16
N ARG A 229 -2.51 -5.27 1.86
CA ARG A 229 -3.30 -4.41 0.95
C ARG A 229 -4.55 -5.12 0.48
N ILE A 230 -5.69 -4.79 1.06
CA ILE A 230 -6.93 -5.56 0.84
C ILE A 230 -7.97 -4.68 0.13
N GLY A 231 -8.47 -5.15 -1.02
CA GLY A 231 -9.50 -4.44 -1.80
C GLY A 231 -10.80 -5.23 -1.88
N THR A 232 -10.82 -6.27 -2.70
CA THR A 232 -12.03 -7.07 -3.00
C THR A 232 -12.69 -7.65 -1.75
N ALA A 233 -11.92 -8.09 -0.76
CA ALA A 233 -12.51 -8.65 0.47
C ALA A 233 -13.19 -7.59 1.34
N ILE A 234 -12.88 -6.30 1.16
CA ILE A 234 -13.53 -5.18 1.88
C ILE A 234 -14.72 -4.65 1.07
N PHE A 235 -14.44 -4.27 -0.18
CA PHE A 235 -15.37 -3.50 -1.01
C PHE A 235 -16.10 -4.34 -2.07
N GLY A 236 -15.99 -5.67 -2.03
CA GLY A 236 -16.54 -6.58 -3.03
C GLY A 236 -15.90 -6.46 -4.42
N ALA A 237 -16.45 -7.19 -5.39
CA ALA A 237 -15.99 -7.17 -6.78
C ALA A 237 -16.06 -5.77 -7.40
N ARG A 238 -15.27 -5.54 -8.46
CA ARG A 238 -15.30 -4.28 -9.19
C ARG A 238 -16.60 -4.17 -9.97
N ASP A 239 -17.24 -3.02 -9.90
CA ASP A 239 -18.30 -2.68 -10.82
C ASP A 239 -17.67 -2.07 -12.08
N TYR A 240 -17.76 -2.78 -13.21
CA TYR A 240 -17.27 -2.31 -14.50
C TYR A 240 -18.34 -1.56 -15.30
N SER A 241 -19.52 -1.31 -14.72
CA SER A 241 -20.63 -0.67 -15.43
C SER A 241 -20.48 0.86 -15.59
N ALA A 242 -19.45 1.46 -14.99
CA ALA A 242 -19.17 2.90 -15.06
C ALA A 242 -17.82 3.23 -15.72
N ALA A 243 -17.54 2.60 -16.88
CA ALA A 243 -16.49 3.01 -17.80
C ALA A 243 -17.09 3.64 -19.06
#